data_AF-Q9HK85-F1
#
_entry.id   AF-Q9HK85-F1
#
_cell.length_a   1.000
_cell.length_b   1.000
_cell.length_c   1.000
_cell.angle_alpha   90.00
_cell.angle_beta   90.00
_cell.angle_gamma   90.00
#
_symmetry.space_group_name_H-M   'P 1'
#
loop_
_entity.id
_entity.type
_entity.pdbx_description
1 polymer ?
#
loop_
_entity_poly.entity_id
_entity_poly.type
_entity_poly.pdbx_seq_one_letter_code
_entity_poly.pdbx_strand_id
1 'polypeptide(L)'
;MRYDLADPYLKIDCKDCEYKAIMASSKDILRKFSKMQIEYHYGYNDLVDKLRRCGFKVRYTKPRSDYNRHASNPNMSVGYIYASRI
;
A
#
# COMPACT_ATOMS: atom_id res chain seq x y z
N MET A 1 2.99 21.98 10.76
CA MET A 1 4.07 21.22 11.42
C MET A 1 4.72 20.32 10.39
N ARG A 2 6.01 20.49 10.13
CA ARG A 2 6.79 19.65 9.22
C ARG A 2 7.71 18.81 10.11
N TYR A 3 7.56 17.50 10.06
CA TYR A 3 8.46 16.59 10.76
C TYR A 3 9.63 16.33 9.81
N ASP A 4 10.82 16.82 10.16
CA ASP A 4 12.03 16.70 9.33
C ASP A 4 12.61 15.29 9.44
N LEU A 5 11.86 14.31 8.93
CA LEU A 5 12.25 12.91 8.88
C LEU A 5 13.17 12.68 7.67
N ALA A 6 14.38 12.21 7.91
CA ALA A 6 15.37 11.95 6.86
C ALA A 6 14.94 10.82 5.89
N ASP A 7 14.41 9.71 6.43
CA ASP A 7 13.99 8.54 5.66
C ASP A 7 12.72 7.90 6.22
N PRO A 8 11.55 8.55 6.06
CA PRO A 8 10.34 8.07 6.67
C PRO A 8 9.86 6.76 6.06
N TYR A 9 9.43 5.85 6.93
CA TYR A 9 8.79 4.58 6.59
C TYR A 9 7.28 4.69 6.79
N LEU A 10 6.50 4.25 5.80
CA LEU A 10 5.04 4.21 5.89
C LEU A 10 4.54 2.77 6.06
N LYS A 11 3.81 2.51 7.15
CA LYS A 11 2.98 1.30 7.27
C LYS A 11 1.51 1.68 7.03
N ILE A 12 0.84 0.95 6.16
CA ILE A 12 -0.61 1.02 5.97
C ILE A 12 -1.21 -0.35 6.27
N ASP A 13 -2.18 -0.34 7.17
CA ASP A 13 -2.92 -1.52 7.61
C ASP A 13 -4.31 -1.00 7.97
N CYS A 14 -5.18 -1.01 6.96
CA CYS A 14 -6.46 -0.33 7.02
C CYS A 14 -7.38 -0.94 5.96
N LYS A 15 -8.35 -1.75 6.41
CA LYS A 15 -9.35 -2.40 5.56
C LYS A 15 -10.02 -1.39 4.64
N ASP A 16 -9.89 -1.57 3.32
CA ASP A 16 -10.46 -0.74 2.24
C ASP A 16 -9.92 0.71 2.09
N CYS A 17 -9.16 1.24 3.05
CA CYS A 17 -8.65 2.61 2.96
C CYS A 17 -7.26 2.72 2.32
N GLU A 18 -6.52 1.61 2.23
CA GLU A 18 -5.21 1.52 1.61
C GLU A 18 -5.25 1.90 0.12
N TYR A 19 -6.28 1.46 -0.59
CA TYR A 19 -6.46 1.78 -2.01
C TYR A 19 -6.69 3.27 -2.20
N LYS A 20 -7.59 3.87 -1.41
CA LYS A 20 -7.87 5.31 -1.49
C LYS A 20 -6.61 6.12 -1.17
N ALA A 21 -5.90 5.77 -0.10
CA ALA A 21 -4.69 6.47 0.31
C ALA A 21 -3.61 6.46 -0.78
N ILE A 22 -3.34 5.31 -1.39
CA ILE A 22 -2.30 5.16 -2.40
C ILE A 22 -2.72 5.72 -3.76
N MET A 23 -3.95 5.45 -4.19
CA MET A 23 -4.42 5.85 -5.52
C MET A 23 -4.62 7.37 -5.63
N ALA A 24 -5.17 8.00 -4.59
CA ALA A 24 -5.39 9.45 -4.54
C ALA A 24 -4.09 10.25 -4.33
N SER A 25 -3.04 9.64 -3.77
CA SER A 25 -1.78 10.32 -3.55
C SER A 25 -1.02 10.57 -4.86
N SER A 26 -0.44 11.76 -4.97
CA SER A 26 0.47 12.09 -6.08
C SER A 26 1.80 11.36 -5.92
N LYS A 27 2.54 11.24 -7.03
CA LYS A 27 3.91 10.70 -7.03
C LYS A 27 4.80 11.44 -6.02
N ASP A 28 4.70 12.76 -5.95
CA ASP A 28 5.54 13.58 -5.08
C ASP A 28 5.26 13.36 -3.59
N ILE A 29 3.99 13.12 -3.23
CA ILE A 29 3.61 12.77 -1.85
C ILE A 29 4.15 11.38 -1.51
N LEU A 30 3.91 10.39 -2.36
CA LEU A 30 4.36 9.01 -2.13
C LEU A 30 5.88 8.93 -2.03
N ARG A 31 6.60 9.67 -2.89
CA ARG A 31 8.07 9.71 -2.90
C ARG A 31 8.69 10.41 -1.69
N LYS A 32 7.92 11.00 -0.77
CA LYS A 32 8.46 11.44 0.53
C LYS A 32 8.93 10.24 1.36
N PHE A 33 8.27 9.09 1.22
CA PHE A 33 8.63 7.86 1.93
C PHE A 33 9.74 7.11 1.22
N SER A 34 10.78 6.70 1.97
CA SER A 34 11.87 5.88 1.45
C SER A 34 11.42 4.44 1.25
N LYS A 35 10.55 3.97 2.15
CA LYS A 35 10.00 2.60 2.18
C LYS A 35 8.55 2.61 2.60
N MET A 36 7.78 1.65 2.09
CA MET A 36 6.40 1.42 2.51
C MET A 36 6.12 -0.08 2.69
N GLN A 37 5.30 -0.41 3.69
CA GLN A 37 4.60 -1.70 3.80
C GLN A 37 3.11 -1.47 3.84
N ILE A 38 2.38 -2.21 3.02
CA ILE A 38 0.94 -2.06 2.85
C ILE A 38 0.31 -3.43 2.98
N GLU A 39 -0.62 -3.60 3.91
CA GLU A 39 -1.55 -4.73 3.91
C GLU A 39 -2.68 -4.42 2.93
N TYR A 40 -2.78 -5.19 1.86
CA TYR A 40 -3.88 -5.10 0.90
C TYR A 40 -4.97 -6.10 1.28
N HIS A 41 -6.24 -5.76 1.09
CA HIS A 41 -7.37 -6.63 1.43
C HIS A 41 -8.13 -7.20 0.23
N TYR A 42 -7.90 -6.67 -0.98
CA TYR A 42 -8.64 -7.06 -2.19
C TYR A 42 -7.74 -7.19 -3.43
N GLY A 43 -6.57 -7.80 -3.24
CA GLY A 43 -5.58 -8.00 -4.30
C GLY A 43 -4.65 -6.80 -4.55
N TYR A 44 -3.47 -7.06 -5.10
CA TYR A 44 -2.37 -6.08 -5.09
C TYR A 44 -2.14 -5.33 -6.42
N ASN A 45 -2.77 -5.75 -7.52
CA ASN A 45 -2.38 -5.34 -8.88
C ASN A 45 -2.33 -3.82 -9.05
N ASP A 46 -3.42 -3.12 -8.73
CA ASP A 46 -3.51 -1.66 -8.91
C ASP A 46 -2.52 -0.90 -8.02
N LEU A 47 -2.35 -1.35 -6.79
CA LEU A 47 -1.39 -0.77 -5.84
C LEU A 47 0.04 -0.94 -6.34
N VAL A 48 0.39 -2.14 -6.79
CA VAL A 48 1.72 -2.46 -7.33
C VAL A 48 2.01 -1.62 -8.57
N ASP A 49 1.05 -1.51 -9.49
CA ASP A 49 1.22 -0.73 -10.71
C ASP A 49 1.34 0.77 -10.44
N LYS A 50 0.52 1.32 -9.54
CA LYS A 50 0.63 2.71 -9.09
C LYS A 50 2.00 2.99 -8.47
N LEU A 51 2.45 2.14 -7.55
CA LEU A 51 3.74 2.31 -6.86
C LEU A 51 4.92 2.20 -7.84
N ARG A 52 4.89 1.25 -8.78
CA ARG A 52 5.89 1.15 -9.84
C ARG A 52 5.96 2.40 -10.71
N ARG A 53 4.81 2.92 -11.17
CA ARG A 53 4.73 4.19 -11.92
C ARG A 53 5.25 5.39 -11.11
N CYS A 54 5.13 5.35 -9.79
CA CYS A 54 5.68 6.37 -8.88
C CYS A 54 7.18 6.21 -8.60
N GLY A 55 7.87 5.24 -9.22
CA GLY A 55 9.31 5.04 -9.10
C GLY A 55 9.71 4.26 -7.86
N PHE A 56 8.92 3.24 -7.50
CA PHE A 56 9.25 2.29 -6.44
C PHE A 56 9.59 0.92 -7.01
N LYS A 57 10.60 0.27 -6.44
CA LYS A 57 10.81 -1.17 -6.54
C LYS A 57 9.82 -1.86 -5.61
N VAL A 58 9.00 -2.76 -6.14
CA VAL A 58 7.89 -3.37 -5.40
C VAL A 58 8.04 -4.88 -5.33
N ARG A 59 7.86 -5.43 -4.13
CA ARG A 59 7.70 -6.87 -3.84
C ARG A 59 6.35 -7.07 -3.16
N TYR A 60 5.75 -8.24 -3.30
CA TYR A 60 4.50 -8.58 -2.63
C TYR A 60 4.47 -10.05 -2.23
N THR A 61 3.65 -10.38 -1.23
CA THR A 61 3.39 -11.76 -0.81
C THR A 61 2.33 -12.40 -1.69
N LYS A 62 2.30 -13.73 -1.73
CA LYS A 62 1.17 -14.46 -2.29
C LYS A 62 -0.12 -14.07 -1.53
N PRO A 63 -1.24 -13.83 -2.23
CA PRO A 63 -2.50 -13.52 -1.57
C PRO A 63 -3.00 -14.72 -0.76
N ARG A 64 -3.58 -14.44 0.40
CA ARG A 64 -4.31 -15.39 1.24
C ARG A 64 -5.79 -15.01 1.25
N SER A 65 -6.67 -15.99 1.08
CA SER A 65 -8.10 -15.77 1.27
C SER A 65 -8.40 -15.49 2.75
N ASP A 66 -9.20 -14.47 2.99
CA ASP A 66 -9.73 -14.16 4.32
C ASP A 66 -11.22 -13.87 4.24
N TYR A 67 -11.94 -14.12 5.33
CA TYR A 67 -13.38 -13.91 5.40
C TYR A 67 -13.76 -12.97 6.54
N ASN A 68 -14.41 -11.87 6.21
CA ASN A 68 -14.89 -10.90 7.19
C ASN A 68 -16.36 -10.54 6.95
N ARG A 69 -17.26 -11.15 7.73
CA ARG A 69 -18.71 -10.89 7.65
C ARG A 69 -19.14 -9.43 7.88
N HIS A 70 -18.29 -8.61 8.48
CA HIS A 70 -18.56 -7.21 8.77
C HIS A 70 -18.05 -6.26 7.69
N ALA A 71 -17.33 -6.77 6.68
CA ALA A 71 -16.88 -5.97 5.55
C ALA A 71 -17.95 -5.88 4.46
N SER A 72 -17.94 -4.78 3.70
CA SER A 72 -18.82 -4.61 2.54
C SER A 72 -18.58 -5.70 1.48
N ASN A 73 -17.33 -6.15 1.33
CA ASN A 73 -17.00 -7.36 0.59
C ASN A 73 -16.40 -8.41 1.55
N PRO A 74 -17.16 -9.45 1.93
CA PRO A 74 -16.72 -10.41 2.93
C PRO A 74 -15.56 -11.31 2.50
N ASN A 75 -15.38 -11.51 1.19
CA ASN A 75 -14.33 -12.38 0.66
C ASN A 75 -13.12 -11.53 0.28
N MET A 76 -12.13 -11.54 1.17
CA MET A 76 -10.92 -10.76 1.04
C MET A 76 -9.79 -11.60 0.43
N SER A 77 -8.88 -10.91 -0.27
CA SER A 77 -7.64 -11.46 -0.80
C SER A 77 -6.51 -10.62 -0.22
N VAL A 78 -5.94 -11.11 0.88
CA VAL A 78 -5.08 -10.35 1.79
C VAL A 78 -3.60 -10.69 1.58
N GLY A 79 -2.74 -9.70 1.73
CA GLY A 79 -1.30 -9.91 1.81
C GLY A 79 -0.54 -8.60 1.97
N TYR A 80 0.78 -8.65 1.80
CA TYR A 80 1.65 -7.49 1.98
C TYR A 80 2.31 -7.06 0.69
N ILE A 81 2.42 -5.75 0.51
CA ILE A 81 3.29 -5.09 -0.46
C ILE A 81 4.44 -4.42 0.30
N TYR A 82 5.64 -4.55 -0.23
CA TYR A 82 6.84 -3.85 0.21
C TYR A 82 7.38 -3.00 -0.94
N ALA A 83 7.45 -1.69 -0.74
CA ALA A 83 7.93 -0.73 -1.74
C ALA A 83 9.20 -0.03 -1.25
N SER A 84 10.18 0.15 -2.13
CA SER A 84 11.42 0.89 -1.87
C SER A 84 11.66 1.89 -3.00
N ARG A 85 11.86 3.17 -2.65
CA ARG A 85 12.05 4.25 -3.62
C ARG A 85 13.33 4.00 -4.43
N ILE A 86 13.22 4.15 -5.77
CA ILE A 86 14.34 4.17 -6.72
C ILE A 86 14.76 5.63 -6.96
#